data_AF-A0AAD5U8I7-F1
#
_entry.id   AF-A0AAD5U8I7-F1
#
_cell.length_a   1.000
_cell.length_b   1.000
_cell.length_c   1.000
_cell.angle_alpha   90.00
_cell.angle_beta   90.00
_cell.angle_gamma   90.00
#
_symmetry.space_group_name_H-M   'P 1'
#
loop_
_entity.id
_entity.type
_entity.pdbx_description
1 polymer ?
#
loop_
_entity_poly.entity_id
_entity_poly.type
_entity_poly.pdbx_seq_one_letter_code
_entity_poly.pdbx_strand_id
1 'polypeptide(L)'
;MNSNTEHDSDLFNLNSQFSSSKSTHEFVYFSALQNTINNFNKLLYQITPEKVNLPASLPTINYKPVTDLIQHKTSTLASLDVVQLHNKLYKENVSLSSINLIEDSTFIEILLTDLLENQKQKDIIDMEVELVAKIVSLENDEYEFKDTKDTLVYTMDTIHSLTAASKFDLSAFKKILTCPVACHLLLNWIDNILDDITSFDRYIDMKESPPLLDLLFDIAAENPLQVEGVFVILKKKCLKEYSSQVSPLQVLVFKKTFLDYICNLLKLGYAEPIFNFISDLPNKSDDFLKVFFVKKVLSMLTKPYEIKIIKDLLNLLEQVNLEIYQAELREKEVKENFVEFFKICIDSTTELEEDFLFTARNLAKVFNNL
;
A
#
# COMPACT_ATOMS: atom_id res chain seq x y z
N MET A 1 -36.08 10.25 -27.92
CA MET A 1 -36.62 11.39 -27.15
C MET A 1 -36.05 11.29 -25.75
N ASN A 2 -35.44 12.38 -25.31
CA ASN A 2 -34.59 12.56 -24.13
C ASN A 2 -35.24 12.19 -22.79
N SER A 3 -34.40 11.78 -21.83
CA SER A 3 -34.12 12.49 -20.55
C SER A 3 -33.19 11.60 -19.70
N ASN A 4 -31.92 11.96 -19.57
CA ASN A 4 -31.27 12.67 -18.43
C ASN A 4 -31.03 11.73 -17.23
N THR A 5 -29.80 11.30 -16.93
CA THR A 5 -28.65 11.99 -16.29
C THR A 5 -28.94 12.46 -14.87
N GLU A 6 -28.29 11.83 -13.88
CA GLU A 6 -27.58 12.43 -12.72
C GLU A 6 -27.15 11.32 -11.72
N HIS A 7 -26.14 11.64 -10.91
CA HIS A 7 -25.38 10.84 -9.91
C HIS A 7 -24.06 10.23 -10.43
N ASP A 8 -22.88 10.51 -9.87
CA ASP A 8 -22.39 11.54 -8.95
C ASP A 8 -20.88 11.60 -9.18
N SER A 9 -20.35 12.78 -9.47
CA SER A 9 -18.92 13.03 -9.63
C SER A 9 -18.40 13.70 -8.37
N ASP A 10 -18.02 12.90 -7.38
CA ASP A 10 -17.21 13.38 -6.25
C ASP A 10 -15.76 13.56 -6.72
N LEU A 11 -15.49 14.74 -7.30
CA LEU A 11 -14.15 15.18 -7.68
C LEU A 11 -13.36 15.53 -6.41
N PHE A 12 -12.49 14.61 -5.99
CA PHE A 12 -11.51 14.80 -4.92
C PHE A 12 -10.47 15.89 -5.31
N ASN A 13 -10.23 16.86 -4.42
CA ASN A 13 -9.30 17.97 -4.66
C ASN A 13 -7.92 17.69 -4.04
N LEU A 14 -7.01 17.15 -4.87
CA LEU A 14 -5.61 16.86 -4.49
C LEU A 14 -4.82 18.10 -4.03
N ASN A 15 -5.22 19.32 -4.45
CA ASN A 15 -4.48 20.56 -4.14
C ASN A 15 -4.67 21.07 -2.70
N SER A 16 -5.60 20.48 -1.96
CA SER A 16 -5.86 20.87 -0.56
C SER A 16 -4.86 20.29 0.44
N GLN A 17 -4.06 19.29 0.03
CA GLN A 17 -3.16 18.58 0.94
C GLN A 17 -1.72 19.11 0.98
N PHE A 18 -1.26 19.94 0.03
CA PHE A 18 0.12 20.45 0.05
C PHE A 18 0.25 21.95 0.36
N SER A 19 -0.84 22.64 0.70
CA SER A 19 -0.83 24.07 1.03
C SER A 19 -0.38 24.40 2.47
N SER A 20 0.08 23.42 3.26
CA SER A 20 0.58 23.64 4.62
C SER A 20 2.03 23.20 4.84
N SER A 21 3.01 23.86 4.21
CA SER A 21 4.37 23.91 4.76
C SER A 21 5.30 24.88 4.02
N LYS A 22 5.57 26.04 4.60
CA LYS A 22 6.81 26.77 4.31
C LYS A 22 7.83 26.46 5.42
N SER A 23 8.99 25.99 4.97
CA SER A 23 10.33 26.15 5.57
C SER A 23 10.80 25.29 6.75
N THR A 24 10.34 24.06 6.93
CA THR A 24 11.00 23.10 7.86
C THR A 24 11.21 21.68 7.30
N HIS A 25 10.85 21.40 6.05
CA HIS A 25 10.69 20.03 5.56
C HIS A 25 11.93 19.30 5.01
N GLU A 26 13.05 19.98 4.74
CA GLU A 26 14.24 19.29 4.20
C GLU A 26 15.01 18.46 5.25
N PHE A 27 14.83 18.73 6.55
CA PHE A 27 15.34 17.86 7.64
C PHE A 27 14.30 16.85 8.14
N VAL A 28 13.04 16.98 7.70
CA VAL A 28 11.93 16.11 8.13
C VAL A 28 11.85 14.84 7.30
N TYR A 29 12.39 14.78 6.07
CA TYR A 29 12.21 13.62 5.18
C TYR A 29 13.13 12.42 5.45
N PHE A 30 14.38 12.62 5.86
CA PHE A 30 15.18 11.52 6.44
C PHE A 30 14.61 11.08 7.79
N SER A 31 14.07 12.03 8.56
CA SER A 31 13.26 11.71 9.73
C SER A 31 11.93 11.09 9.36
N ALA A 32 11.43 11.18 8.12
CA ALA A 32 10.14 10.65 7.67
C ALA A 32 10.27 9.20 7.27
N LEU A 33 11.34 8.78 6.58
CA LEU A 33 11.60 7.35 6.33
C LEU A 33 11.95 6.61 7.63
N GLN A 34 12.73 7.28 8.51
CA GLN A 34 12.99 6.80 9.87
C GLN A 34 11.75 6.92 10.77
N ASN A 35 10.87 7.91 10.54
CA ASN A 35 9.56 8.00 11.17
C ASN A 35 8.57 7.03 10.57
N THR A 36 8.73 6.50 9.36
CA THR A 36 7.82 5.52 8.75
C THR A 36 8.17 4.13 9.25
N ILE A 37 9.46 3.82 9.39
CA ILE A 37 9.93 2.71 10.22
C ILE A 37 9.51 2.91 11.68
N ASN A 38 9.63 4.13 12.23
CA ASN A 38 9.08 4.43 13.56
C ASN A 38 7.55 4.57 13.59
N ASN A 39 6.82 4.61 12.46
CA ASN A 39 5.36 4.77 12.36
C ASN A 39 4.69 3.43 12.14
N PHE A 40 5.39 2.46 11.55
CA PHE A 40 5.11 1.04 11.71
C PHE A 40 5.33 0.65 13.18
N ASN A 41 6.42 1.14 13.80
CA ASN A 41 6.54 1.12 15.25
C ASN A 41 5.46 1.96 15.94
N LYS A 42 4.80 2.95 15.31
CA LYS A 42 3.75 3.81 15.92
C LYS A 42 2.33 3.28 15.78
N LEU A 43 2.11 2.38 14.84
CA LEU A 43 1.02 1.41 14.88
C LEU A 43 1.19 0.48 16.10
N LEU A 44 2.45 0.20 16.49
CA LEU A 44 2.81 -0.47 17.74
C LEU A 44 2.94 0.49 18.96
N TYR A 45 3.23 1.79 18.78
CA TYR A 45 3.39 2.80 19.84
C TYR A 45 2.10 3.58 20.15
N GLN A 46 1.00 3.37 19.42
CA GLN A 46 -0.33 3.70 19.94
C GLN A 46 -0.76 2.72 21.05
N ILE A 47 -0.01 1.64 21.26
CA ILE A 47 -0.21 0.61 22.29
C ILE A 47 0.75 0.82 23.50
N THR A 48 1.47 1.94 23.58
CA THR A 48 2.33 2.25 24.74
C THR A 48 1.75 3.40 25.56
N PRO A 49 1.47 3.23 26.85
CA PRO A 49 1.20 4.36 27.72
C PRO A 49 2.43 5.26 27.76
N GLU A 50 2.20 6.58 27.81
CA GLU A 50 3.22 7.59 28.10
C GLU A 50 4.23 7.07 29.12
N LYS A 51 5.52 7.19 28.81
CA LYS A 51 6.66 6.83 29.68
C LYS A 51 6.38 7.10 31.16
N VAL A 52 5.84 6.10 31.86
CA VAL A 52 5.90 6.04 33.30
C VAL A 52 7.32 5.60 33.59
N ASN A 53 8.06 6.41 34.35
CA ASN A 53 9.37 6.04 34.88
C ASN A 53 9.25 4.73 35.67
N LEU A 54 9.46 3.59 35.00
CA LEU A 54 9.51 2.29 35.62
C LEU A 54 10.89 2.12 36.30
N PRO A 55 10.93 1.68 37.57
CA PRO A 55 12.18 1.46 38.28
C PRO A 55 13.01 0.36 37.61
N ALA A 56 14.33 0.54 37.60
CA ALA A 56 15.35 -0.24 36.90
C ALA A 56 15.53 -1.72 37.36
N SER A 57 14.46 -2.43 37.74
CA SER A 57 14.55 -3.74 38.39
C SER A 57 13.47 -4.75 37.98
N LEU A 58 13.01 -4.74 36.73
CA LEU A 58 12.23 -5.88 36.21
C LEU A 58 13.16 -6.88 35.49
N PRO A 59 13.14 -8.17 35.83
CA PRO A 59 13.95 -9.18 35.19
C PRO A 59 13.50 -9.35 33.74
N THR A 60 14.36 -8.94 32.81
CA THR A 60 14.13 -9.08 31.38
C THR A 60 14.30 -10.54 30.98
N ILE A 61 13.22 -11.16 30.49
CA ILE A 61 13.27 -12.57 30.07
C ILE A 61 13.68 -12.59 28.60
N ASN A 62 14.95 -12.90 28.34
CA ASN A 62 15.43 -13.11 26.99
C ASN A 62 14.98 -14.50 26.51
N TYR A 63 13.93 -14.56 25.68
CA TYR A 63 13.38 -15.82 25.20
C TYR A 63 14.19 -16.34 24.01
N LYS A 64 15.17 -17.19 24.31
CA LYS A 64 16.18 -17.71 23.37
C LYS A 64 15.61 -18.20 22.03
N PRO A 65 14.49 -18.94 21.94
CA PRO A 65 13.95 -19.35 20.65
C PRO A 65 13.54 -18.17 19.76
N VAL A 66 12.97 -17.10 20.32
CA VAL A 66 12.57 -15.91 19.54
C VAL A 66 13.79 -15.08 19.16
N THR A 67 14.81 -14.99 20.03
CA THR A 67 16.08 -14.35 19.67
C THR A 67 16.79 -15.09 18.54
N ASP A 68 16.77 -16.44 18.57
CA ASP A 68 17.34 -17.29 17.53
C ASP A 68 16.51 -17.18 16.23
N LEU A 69 15.17 -17.11 16.30
CA LEU A 69 14.27 -16.86 15.16
C LEU A 69 14.56 -15.53 14.46
N ILE A 70 14.70 -14.44 15.23
CA ILE A 70 15.01 -13.11 14.69
C ILE A 70 16.43 -13.07 14.12
N GLN A 71 17.40 -13.67 14.80
CA GLN A 71 18.80 -13.72 14.34
C GLN A 71 18.99 -14.60 13.09
N HIS A 72 18.22 -15.69 12.98
CA HIS A 72 18.30 -16.63 11.85
C HIS A 72 17.29 -16.33 10.73
N LYS A 73 16.41 -15.32 10.89
CA LYS A 73 15.37 -14.92 9.93
C LYS A 73 14.55 -16.10 9.41
N THR A 74 14.24 -17.05 10.29
CA THR A 74 13.40 -18.18 9.93
C THR A 74 11.96 -17.71 9.76
N SER A 75 11.30 -18.13 8.69
CA SER A 75 9.96 -17.64 8.30
C SER A 75 8.81 -18.28 9.07
N THR A 76 9.08 -19.30 9.89
CA THR A 76 8.05 -20.08 10.60
C THR A 76 8.42 -20.30 12.06
N LEU A 77 7.43 -20.19 12.95
CA LEU A 77 7.58 -20.51 14.37
C LEU A 77 7.36 -22.01 14.56
N ALA A 78 8.26 -22.70 15.27
CA ALA A 78 7.97 -24.07 15.65
C ALA A 78 6.79 -24.10 16.62
N SER A 79 5.84 -25.02 16.42
CA SER A 79 4.64 -25.11 17.27
C SER A 79 4.94 -25.26 18.77
N LEU A 80 6.11 -25.84 19.11
CA LEU A 80 6.57 -25.96 20.49
C LEU A 80 6.91 -24.59 21.11
N ASP A 81 7.46 -23.67 20.32
CA ASP A 81 7.86 -22.33 20.76
C ASP A 81 6.62 -21.46 21.02
N VAL A 82 5.59 -21.59 20.19
CA VAL A 82 4.26 -20.97 20.39
C VAL A 82 3.69 -21.38 21.74
N VAL A 83 3.63 -22.69 22.00
CA VAL A 83 3.05 -23.25 23.23
C VAL A 83 3.84 -22.80 24.45
N GLN A 84 5.16 -22.77 24.37
CA GLN A 84 6.01 -22.29 25.46
C GLN A 84 5.81 -20.80 25.75
N LEU A 85 5.72 -19.96 24.71
CA LEU A 85 5.48 -18.53 24.86
C LEU A 85 4.08 -18.25 25.42
N HIS A 86 3.06 -18.93 24.90
CA HIS A 86 1.68 -18.85 25.40
C HIS A 86 1.60 -19.25 26.87
N ASN A 87 2.22 -20.38 27.25
CA ASN A 87 2.25 -20.82 28.65
C ASN A 87 2.95 -19.80 29.56
N LYS A 88 4.05 -19.17 29.12
CA LYS A 88 4.72 -18.13 29.91
C LYS A 88 3.85 -16.90 30.14
N LEU A 89 3.15 -16.44 29.11
CA LEU A 89 2.29 -15.26 29.21
C LEU A 89 1.03 -15.54 30.03
N TYR A 90 0.38 -16.68 29.82
CA TYR A 90 -0.95 -16.95 30.38
C TYR A 90 -0.97 -17.85 31.61
N LYS A 91 -0.01 -18.78 31.78
CA LYS A 91 0.06 -19.66 32.96
C LYS A 91 1.03 -19.15 34.01
N GLU A 92 2.14 -18.55 33.59
CA GLU A 92 3.16 -18.00 34.50
C GLU A 92 2.90 -16.51 34.84
N ASN A 93 1.88 -15.89 34.25
CA ASN A 93 1.50 -14.47 34.44
C ASN A 93 2.67 -13.49 34.24
N VAL A 94 3.54 -13.78 33.28
CA VAL A 94 4.63 -12.89 32.89
C VAL A 94 4.03 -11.68 32.14
N SER A 95 4.31 -10.46 32.61
CA SER A 95 3.89 -9.24 31.92
C SER A 95 4.58 -9.09 30.56
N LEU A 96 3.86 -8.58 29.56
CA LEU A 96 4.39 -8.33 28.22
C LEU A 96 5.61 -7.41 28.25
N SER A 97 5.59 -6.38 29.09
CA SER A 97 6.72 -5.46 29.28
C SER A 97 8.01 -6.13 29.78
N SER A 98 7.94 -7.37 30.26
CA SER A 98 9.10 -8.14 30.71
C SER A 98 9.75 -8.96 29.57
N ILE A 99 9.11 -8.98 28.40
CA ILE A 99 9.56 -9.70 27.20
C ILE A 99 9.94 -8.66 26.13
N ASN A 100 11.21 -8.24 26.12
CA ASN A 100 11.77 -7.27 25.15
C ASN A 100 11.59 -7.64 23.66
N LEU A 101 11.11 -8.85 23.36
CA LEU A 101 10.99 -9.40 22.00
C LEU A 101 9.61 -9.15 21.38
N ILE A 102 8.62 -8.74 22.18
CA ILE A 102 7.23 -8.54 21.72
C ILE A 102 7.05 -7.20 21.01
N GLU A 103 7.91 -6.23 21.28
CA GLU A 103 7.93 -4.93 20.60
C GLU A 103 8.64 -4.98 19.23
N ASP A 104 9.18 -6.14 18.84
CA ASP A 104 9.85 -6.33 17.54
C ASP A 104 8.82 -6.57 16.43
N SER A 105 8.75 -5.65 15.46
CA SER A 105 7.83 -5.74 14.32
C SER A 105 8.05 -7.00 13.48
N THR A 106 9.30 -7.48 13.39
CA THR A 106 9.62 -8.72 12.66
C THR A 106 9.01 -9.94 13.33
N PHE A 107 8.88 -9.95 14.67
CA PHE A 107 8.26 -11.07 15.37
C PHE A 107 6.75 -11.16 15.07
N ILE A 108 6.06 -10.02 15.04
CA ILE A 108 4.64 -9.96 14.68
C ILE A 108 4.42 -10.37 13.22
N GLU A 109 5.28 -9.91 12.31
CA GLU A 109 5.24 -10.34 10.90
C GLU A 109 5.40 -11.85 10.73
N ILE A 110 6.32 -12.48 11.50
CA ILE A 110 6.48 -13.94 11.50
C ILE A 110 5.19 -14.60 11.98
N LEU A 111 4.62 -14.17 13.12
CA LEU A 111 3.38 -14.74 13.63
C LEU A 111 2.21 -14.61 12.64
N LEU A 112 2.06 -13.45 12.01
CA LEU A 112 0.98 -13.21 11.03
C LEU A 112 1.18 -14.01 9.75
N THR A 113 2.42 -14.18 9.28
CA THR A 113 2.72 -15.02 8.11
C THR A 113 2.43 -16.48 8.42
N ASP A 114 2.83 -16.92 9.59
CA ASP A 114 2.72 -18.28 10.08
C ASP A 114 1.25 -18.68 10.37
N LEU A 115 0.39 -17.71 10.74
CA LEU A 115 -1.07 -17.89 10.84
C LEU A 115 -1.71 -18.25 9.50
N LEU A 116 -1.17 -17.78 8.37
CA LEU A 116 -1.70 -18.09 7.04
C LEU A 116 -1.30 -19.49 6.54
N GLU A 117 -0.40 -20.19 7.23
CA GLU A 117 0.04 -21.53 6.85
C GLU A 117 -0.96 -22.61 7.32
N ASN A 118 -1.67 -23.21 6.36
CA ASN A 118 -2.76 -24.19 6.57
C ASN A 118 -2.34 -25.57 7.18
N GLN A 119 -1.14 -25.72 7.74
CA GLN A 119 -0.61 -27.03 8.15
C GLN A 119 -0.70 -27.31 9.67
N LYS A 120 -1.20 -26.36 10.47
CA LYS A 120 -1.20 -26.47 11.93
C LYS A 120 -2.49 -27.04 12.49
N GLN A 121 -2.38 -27.61 13.70
CA GLN A 121 -3.55 -28.00 14.47
C GLN A 121 -4.28 -26.76 14.96
N LYS A 122 -5.62 -26.81 14.99
CA LYS A 122 -6.48 -25.69 15.41
C LYS A 122 -6.09 -25.11 16.77
N ASP A 123 -5.73 -25.95 17.73
CA ASP A 123 -5.33 -25.50 19.08
C ASP A 123 -4.08 -24.61 19.05
N ILE A 124 -3.15 -24.85 18.11
CA ILE A 124 -1.94 -24.04 17.96
C ILE A 124 -2.28 -22.69 17.32
N ILE A 125 -3.16 -22.70 16.31
CA ILE A 125 -3.65 -21.48 15.65
C ILE A 125 -4.38 -20.60 16.66
N ASP A 126 -5.25 -21.18 17.49
CA ASP A 126 -5.97 -20.45 18.54
C ASP A 126 -5.00 -19.80 19.54
N MET A 127 -3.91 -20.49 19.91
CA MET A 127 -2.85 -19.92 20.75
C MET A 127 -2.08 -18.79 20.05
N GLU A 128 -1.78 -18.90 18.76
CA GLU A 128 -1.11 -17.84 17.98
C GLU A 128 -1.98 -16.59 17.86
N VAL A 129 -3.28 -16.76 17.59
CA VAL A 129 -4.23 -15.64 17.56
C VAL A 129 -4.32 -14.95 18.93
N GLU A 130 -4.36 -15.73 20.01
CA GLU A 130 -4.33 -15.17 21.38
C GLU A 130 -3.02 -14.43 21.68
N LEU A 131 -1.89 -14.91 21.19
CA LEU A 131 -0.61 -14.22 21.32
C LEU A 131 -0.64 -12.90 20.55
N VAL A 132 -0.98 -12.91 19.27
CA VAL A 132 -1.05 -11.70 18.44
C VAL A 132 -2.02 -10.67 19.03
N ALA A 133 -3.24 -11.10 19.40
CA ALA A 133 -4.21 -10.20 20.01
C ALA A 133 -3.67 -9.58 21.31
N LYS A 134 -2.95 -10.35 22.14
CA LYS A 134 -2.39 -9.84 23.39
C LYS A 134 -1.23 -8.88 23.18
N ILE A 135 -0.41 -9.12 22.17
CA ILE A 135 0.71 -8.27 21.77
C ILE A 135 0.21 -6.91 21.27
N VAL A 136 -0.87 -6.93 20.48
CA VAL A 136 -1.40 -5.72 19.84
C VAL A 136 -2.37 -4.95 20.73
N SER A 137 -2.90 -5.55 21.79
CA SER A 137 -3.81 -4.84 22.70
C SER A 137 -3.05 -4.13 23.80
N LEU A 138 -3.56 -2.96 24.23
CA LEU A 138 -3.02 -2.21 25.36
C LEU A 138 -2.94 -3.07 26.62
N GLU A 139 -1.88 -2.89 27.41
CA GLU A 139 -1.77 -3.55 28.72
C GLU A 139 -2.98 -3.16 29.58
N ASN A 140 -3.85 -4.14 29.84
CA ASN A 140 -5.09 -4.09 30.64
C ASN A 140 -6.39 -3.72 29.91
N ASP A 141 -6.42 -3.62 28.58
CA ASP A 141 -7.69 -3.50 27.84
C ASP A 141 -8.24 -4.89 27.44
N GLU A 142 -9.12 -5.45 28.29
CA GLU A 142 -9.78 -6.74 28.00
C GLU A 142 -10.77 -6.65 26.84
N TYR A 143 -11.32 -5.46 26.56
CA TYR A 143 -12.28 -5.26 25.48
C TYR A 143 -11.57 -5.24 24.14
N GLU A 144 -10.51 -4.46 24.01
CA GLU A 144 -9.64 -4.40 22.81
C GLU A 144 -9.04 -5.78 22.51
N PHE A 145 -8.56 -6.49 23.54
CA PHE A 145 -8.07 -7.86 23.40
C PHE A 145 -9.10 -8.79 22.80
N LYS A 146 -10.31 -8.78 23.35
CA LYS A 146 -11.39 -9.65 22.88
C LYS A 146 -11.82 -9.29 21.46
N ASP A 147 -12.00 -8.01 21.16
CA ASP A 147 -12.43 -7.56 19.84
C ASP A 147 -11.38 -7.85 18.76
N THR A 148 -10.09 -7.64 19.08
CA THR A 148 -8.96 -7.97 18.20
C THR A 148 -8.91 -9.48 17.93
N LYS A 149 -9.01 -10.30 18.99
CA LYS A 149 -9.05 -11.76 18.86
C LYS A 149 -10.21 -12.21 17.99
N ASP A 150 -11.43 -11.75 18.28
CA ASP A 150 -12.64 -12.13 17.56
C ASP A 150 -12.57 -11.71 16.08
N THR A 151 -11.94 -10.56 15.80
CA THR A 151 -11.74 -10.05 14.43
C THR A 151 -10.66 -10.83 13.67
N LEU A 152 -9.57 -11.23 14.33
CA LEU A 152 -8.55 -12.10 13.72
C LEU A 152 -9.11 -13.48 13.38
N VAL A 153 -9.86 -14.11 14.30
CA VAL A 153 -10.54 -15.39 14.02
C VAL A 153 -11.49 -15.25 12.83
N TYR A 154 -12.31 -14.21 12.84
CA TYR A 154 -13.23 -13.92 11.73
C TYR A 154 -12.50 -13.71 10.40
N THR A 155 -11.35 -13.04 10.42
CA THR A 155 -10.52 -12.79 9.23
C THR A 155 -9.98 -14.10 8.68
N MET A 156 -9.46 -14.98 9.55
CA MET A 156 -8.98 -16.31 9.17
C MET A 156 -10.09 -17.18 8.57
N ASP A 157 -11.25 -17.25 9.23
CA ASP A 157 -12.41 -18.00 8.72
C ASP A 157 -12.86 -17.46 7.35
N THR A 158 -12.86 -16.13 7.18
CA THR A 158 -13.19 -15.47 5.90
C THR A 158 -12.16 -15.84 4.83
N ILE A 159 -10.87 -15.75 5.12
CA ILE A 159 -9.78 -16.14 4.22
C ILE A 159 -9.89 -17.61 3.79
N HIS A 160 -10.12 -18.54 4.73
CA HIS A 160 -10.29 -19.95 4.39
C HIS A 160 -11.54 -20.17 3.53
N SER A 161 -12.64 -19.49 3.84
CA SER A 161 -13.88 -19.59 3.06
C SER A 161 -13.68 -19.08 1.63
N LEU A 162 -12.95 -17.99 1.43
CA LEU A 162 -12.69 -17.39 0.12
C LEU A 162 -11.70 -18.20 -0.71
N THR A 163 -10.71 -18.80 -0.06
CA THR A 163 -9.79 -19.73 -0.72
C THR A 163 -10.54 -20.97 -1.24
N ALA A 164 -11.65 -21.34 -0.59
CA ALA A 164 -12.53 -22.43 -1.01
C ALA A 164 -13.68 -22.01 -1.96
N ALA A 165 -14.05 -20.73 -2.00
CA ALA A 165 -15.21 -20.22 -2.73
C ALA A 165 -14.82 -19.54 -4.05
N SER A 166 -15.77 -19.47 -4.99
CA SER A 166 -15.58 -18.84 -6.31
C SER A 166 -16.07 -17.38 -6.37
N LYS A 167 -16.60 -16.82 -5.28
CA LYS A 167 -17.15 -15.46 -5.22
C LYS A 167 -16.74 -14.74 -3.94
N PHE A 168 -16.36 -13.47 -4.08
CA PHE A 168 -16.02 -12.56 -3.00
C PHE A 168 -17.25 -11.80 -2.52
N ASP A 169 -17.54 -11.86 -1.23
CA ASP A 169 -18.55 -11.00 -0.59
C ASP A 169 -17.83 -9.83 0.09
N LEU A 170 -17.89 -8.65 -0.52
CA LEU A 170 -17.25 -7.44 0.00
C LEU A 170 -17.85 -6.98 1.34
N SER A 171 -19.09 -7.38 1.66
CA SER A 171 -19.73 -7.00 2.92
C SER A 171 -19.08 -7.67 4.14
N ALA A 172 -18.41 -8.81 3.94
CA ALA A 172 -17.66 -9.52 4.97
C ALA A 172 -16.44 -8.72 5.47
N PHE A 173 -15.87 -7.84 4.63
CA PHE A 173 -14.61 -7.18 4.99
C PHE A 173 -14.77 -5.94 5.87
N LYS A 174 -15.97 -5.38 6.00
CA LYS A 174 -16.18 -4.14 6.78
C LYS A 174 -15.69 -4.24 8.23
N LYS A 175 -15.91 -5.39 8.88
CA LYS A 175 -15.41 -5.64 10.25
C LYS A 175 -13.89 -5.82 10.29
N ILE A 176 -13.30 -6.34 9.22
CA ILE A 176 -11.84 -6.55 9.12
C ILE A 176 -11.14 -5.20 8.96
N LEU A 177 -11.72 -4.30 8.15
CA LEU A 177 -11.16 -2.98 7.84
C LEU A 177 -10.98 -2.08 9.07
N THR A 178 -11.75 -2.30 10.15
CA THR A 178 -11.64 -1.54 11.39
C THR A 178 -10.51 -2.00 12.31
N CYS A 179 -9.87 -3.14 12.02
CA CYS A 179 -8.81 -3.73 12.84
C CYS A 179 -7.49 -3.74 12.06
N PRO A 180 -6.51 -2.88 12.40
CA PRO A 180 -5.28 -2.73 11.62
C PRO A 180 -4.43 -4.00 11.52
N VAL A 181 -4.37 -4.82 12.57
CA VAL A 181 -3.63 -6.09 12.56
C VAL A 181 -4.32 -7.13 11.65
N ALA A 182 -5.65 -7.15 11.64
CA ALA A 182 -6.41 -8.00 10.74
C ALA A 182 -6.27 -7.55 9.28
N CYS A 183 -6.20 -6.23 9.03
CA CYS A 183 -5.87 -5.68 7.72
C CYS A 183 -4.47 -6.09 7.27
N HIS A 184 -3.48 -6.08 8.17
CA HIS A 184 -2.13 -6.51 7.82
C HIS A 184 -2.07 -8.01 7.47
N LEU A 185 -2.76 -8.85 8.25
CA LEU A 185 -2.94 -10.28 7.92
C LEU A 185 -3.57 -10.46 6.53
N LEU A 186 -4.61 -9.68 6.24
CA LEU A 186 -5.31 -9.70 4.96
C LEU A 186 -4.39 -9.25 3.81
N LEU A 187 -3.54 -8.23 4.01
CA LEU A 187 -2.56 -7.79 3.02
C LEU A 187 -1.57 -8.90 2.65
N ASN A 188 -1.03 -9.61 3.66
CA ASN A 188 -0.10 -10.70 3.44
C ASN A 188 -0.76 -11.85 2.66
N TRP A 189 -2.01 -12.16 2.97
CA TRP A 189 -2.79 -13.13 2.21
C TRP A 189 -3.03 -12.70 0.76
N ILE A 190 -3.40 -11.43 0.52
CA ILE A 190 -3.59 -10.90 -0.83
C ILE A 190 -2.28 -10.95 -1.63
N ASP A 191 -1.13 -10.58 -1.04
CA ASP A 191 0.16 -10.67 -1.72
C ASP A 191 0.43 -12.12 -2.18
N ASN A 192 0.17 -13.11 -1.32
CA ASN A 192 0.35 -14.51 -1.64
C ASN A 192 -0.57 -14.98 -2.77
N ILE A 193 -1.85 -14.59 -2.77
CA ILE A 193 -2.80 -14.98 -3.82
C ILE A 193 -2.49 -14.31 -5.15
N LEU A 194 -2.14 -13.02 -5.14
CA LEU A 194 -1.81 -12.28 -6.35
C LEU A 194 -0.55 -12.82 -7.06
N ASP A 195 0.23 -13.70 -6.42
CA ASP A 195 1.30 -14.40 -7.10
C ASP A 195 0.82 -15.47 -8.09
N ASP A 196 -0.42 -15.98 -7.97
CA ASP A 196 -1.03 -16.93 -8.89
C ASP A 196 -1.76 -16.21 -10.05
N ILE A 197 -1.07 -16.13 -11.19
CA ILE A 197 -1.49 -15.45 -12.43
C ILE A 197 -2.81 -16.02 -12.97
N THR A 198 -3.09 -17.31 -12.75
CA THR A 198 -4.26 -17.99 -13.33
C THR A 198 -5.60 -17.45 -12.82
N SER A 199 -5.58 -16.85 -11.63
CA SER A 199 -6.74 -16.22 -11.01
C SER A 199 -7.08 -14.86 -11.64
N PHE A 200 -6.09 -14.18 -12.20
CA PHE A 200 -6.20 -12.79 -12.67
C PHE A 200 -6.61 -12.71 -14.15
N ASP A 201 -6.24 -13.70 -14.97
CA ASP A 201 -6.60 -13.79 -16.39
C ASP A 201 -8.12 -13.62 -16.62
N ARG A 202 -8.94 -14.24 -15.75
CA ARG A 202 -10.40 -14.18 -15.86
C ARG A 202 -10.97 -12.77 -15.73
N TYR A 203 -10.42 -11.95 -14.83
CA TYR A 203 -10.93 -10.59 -14.59
C TYR A 203 -10.55 -9.65 -15.74
N ILE A 204 -9.38 -9.85 -16.34
CA ILE A 204 -8.97 -9.10 -17.53
C ILE A 204 -9.88 -9.38 -18.71
N ASP A 205 -10.17 -10.65 -18.97
CA ASP A 205 -11.04 -11.05 -20.09
C ASP A 205 -12.46 -10.47 -19.95
N MET A 206 -12.95 -10.35 -18.71
CA MET A 206 -14.27 -9.78 -18.40
C MET A 206 -14.28 -8.25 -18.31
N LYS A 207 -13.11 -7.58 -18.36
CA LYS A 207 -12.95 -6.14 -18.09
C LYS A 207 -13.54 -5.71 -16.73
N GLU A 208 -13.54 -6.62 -15.77
CA GLU A 208 -14.03 -6.34 -14.43
C GLU A 208 -12.84 -6.01 -13.52
N SER A 209 -13.10 -5.11 -12.57
CA SER A 209 -12.16 -4.78 -11.50
C SER A 209 -11.90 -6.02 -10.66
N PRO A 210 -10.65 -6.49 -10.50
CA PRO A 210 -10.37 -7.67 -9.67
C PRO A 210 -10.74 -7.34 -8.21
N PRO A 211 -11.66 -8.07 -7.56
CA PRO A 211 -12.14 -7.72 -6.22
C PRO A 211 -11.04 -7.62 -5.17
N LEU A 212 -9.96 -8.38 -5.34
CA LEU A 212 -8.79 -8.32 -4.46
C LEU A 212 -8.05 -6.99 -4.54
N LEU A 213 -8.02 -6.33 -5.70
CA LEU A 213 -7.38 -5.02 -5.86
C LEU A 213 -8.25 -3.89 -5.31
N ASP A 214 -9.57 -4.00 -5.46
CA ASP A 214 -10.51 -3.08 -4.80
C ASP A 214 -10.36 -3.16 -3.29
N LEU A 215 -10.25 -4.37 -2.75
CA LEU A 215 -10.00 -4.59 -1.33
C LEU A 215 -8.66 -4.01 -0.85
N LEU A 216 -7.58 -4.07 -1.65
CA LEU A 216 -6.32 -3.40 -1.32
C LEU A 216 -6.52 -1.88 -1.18
N PHE A 217 -7.32 -1.28 -2.05
CA PHE A 217 -7.62 0.14 -1.98
C PHE A 217 -8.49 0.48 -0.75
N ASP A 218 -9.49 -0.34 -0.43
CA ASP A 218 -10.31 -0.18 0.77
C ASP A 218 -9.46 -0.28 2.04
N ILE A 219 -8.50 -1.21 2.11
CA ILE A 219 -7.53 -1.29 3.21
C ILE A 219 -6.74 0.00 3.32
N ALA A 220 -6.19 0.50 2.21
CA ALA A 220 -5.41 1.75 2.21
C ALA A 220 -6.24 2.97 2.64
N ALA A 221 -7.51 3.03 2.23
CA ALA A 221 -8.41 4.13 2.54
C ALA A 221 -8.82 4.16 4.02
N GLU A 222 -9.17 3.02 4.59
CA GLU A 222 -9.57 2.91 6.00
C GLU A 222 -8.36 2.89 6.96
N ASN A 223 -7.19 2.44 6.49
CA ASN A 223 -5.98 2.33 7.30
C ASN A 223 -4.81 3.08 6.65
N PRO A 224 -4.66 4.40 6.88
CA PRO A 224 -3.63 5.23 6.23
C PRO A 224 -2.18 4.75 6.42
N LEU A 225 -1.90 4.04 7.52
CA LEU A 225 -0.57 3.48 7.79
C LEU A 225 -0.25 2.23 6.95
N GLN A 226 -1.28 1.60 6.36
CA GLN A 226 -1.12 0.44 5.47
C GLN A 226 -0.94 0.84 3.99
N VAL A 227 -1.04 2.14 3.66
CA VAL A 227 -0.89 2.65 2.29
C VAL A 227 0.47 2.26 1.69
N GLU A 228 1.54 2.30 2.48
CA GLU A 228 2.87 1.85 2.04
C GLU A 228 2.89 0.35 1.76
N GLY A 229 2.31 -0.47 2.64
CA GLY A 229 2.21 -1.92 2.43
C GLY A 229 1.46 -2.27 1.13
N VAL A 230 0.34 -1.60 0.89
CA VAL A 230 -0.42 -1.72 -0.37
C VAL A 230 0.43 -1.29 -1.57
N PHE A 231 1.13 -0.17 -1.48
CA PHE A 231 2.02 0.29 -2.54
C PHE A 231 3.14 -0.71 -2.84
N VAL A 232 3.76 -1.30 -1.81
CA VAL A 232 4.81 -2.31 -1.96
C VAL A 232 4.29 -3.54 -2.72
N ILE A 233 3.10 -4.03 -2.38
CA ILE A 233 2.47 -5.16 -3.07
C ILE A 233 2.22 -4.79 -4.53
N LEU A 234 1.55 -3.67 -4.80
CA LEU A 234 1.22 -3.24 -6.16
C LEU A 234 2.48 -3.02 -7.02
N LYS A 235 3.51 -2.38 -6.45
CA LYS A 235 4.82 -2.18 -7.08
C LYS A 235 5.48 -3.51 -7.42
N LYS A 236 5.52 -4.45 -6.47
CA LYS A 236 6.06 -5.81 -6.65
C LYS A 236 5.36 -6.52 -7.80
N LYS A 237 4.04 -6.49 -7.87
CA LYS A 237 3.27 -7.12 -8.97
C LYS A 237 3.46 -6.42 -10.31
N CYS A 238 3.50 -5.08 -10.32
CA CYS A 238 3.75 -4.29 -11.52
C CYS A 238 5.13 -4.56 -12.15
N LEU A 239 6.16 -4.80 -11.32
CA LEU A 239 7.52 -5.09 -11.78
C LEU A 239 7.79 -6.58 -12.02
N LYS A 240 6.84 -7.46 -11.68
CA LYS A 240 7.04 -8.90 -11.78
C LYS A 240 7.31 -9.32 -13.23
N GLU A 241 8.32 -10.17 -13.40
CA GLU A 241 8.52 -10.89 -14.64
C GLU A 241 7.55 -12.06 -14.70
N TYR A 242 6.66 -12.04 -15.69
CA TYR A 242 5.69 -13.11 -15.92
C TYR A 242 6.32 -14.23 -16.74
N SER A 243 5.82 -15.45 -16.55
CA SER A 243 6.34 -16.61 -17.29
C SER A 243 6.16 -16.42 -18.80
N SER A 244 7.01 -17.07 -19.59
CA SER A 244 6.94 -17.03 -21.07
C SER A 244 5.64 -17.60 -21.66
N GLN A 245 4.79 -18.20 -20.83
CA GLN A 245 3.46 -18.69 -21.22
C GLN A 245 2.42 -17.56 -21.30
N VAL A 246 2.66 -16.43 -20.64
CA VAL A 246 1.80 -15.24 -20.70
C VAL A 246 2.21 -14.39 -21.91
N SER A 247 1.24 -13.97 -22.72
CA SER A 247 1.55 -13.14 -23.89
C SER A 247 2.06 -11.75 -23.48
N PRO A 248 2.97 -11.12 -24.24
CA PRO A 248 3.46 -9.77 -23.93
C PRO A 248 2.34 -8.71 -23.80
N LEU A 249 1.26 -8.89 -24.57
CA LEU A 249 0.10 -8.02 -24.49
C LEU A 249 -0.64 -8.18 -23.15
N GLN A 250 -0.84 -9.40 -22.66
CA GLN A 250 -1.44 -9.64 -21.34
C GLN A 250 -0.56 -9.09 -20.22
N VAL A 251 0.77 -9.27 -20.30
CA VAL A 251 1.71 -8.66 -19.34
C VAL A 251 1.53 -7.16 -19.28
N LEU A 252 1.43 -6.48 -20.43
CA LEU A 252 1.21 -5.05 -20.47
C LEU A 252 -0.13 -4.65 -19.82
N VAL A 253 -1.20 -5.42 -20.05
CA VAL A 253 -2.51 -5.16 -19.41
C VAL A 253 -2.41 -5.35 -17.90
N PHE A 254 -1.79 -6.42 -17.40
CA PHE A 254 -1.56 -6.61 -15.97
C PHE A 254 -0.83 -5.41 -15.35
N LYS A 255 0.30 -5.01 -15.94
CA LYS A 255 1.09 -3.88 -15.44
C LYS A 255 0.28 -2.58 -15.44
N LYS A 256 -0.49 -2.30 -16.50
CA LYS A 256 -1.39 -1.13 -16.55
C LYS A 256 -2.47 -1.20 -15.46
N THR A 257 -3.04 -2.37 -15.18
CA THR A 257 -4.01 -2.56 -14.10
C THR A 257 -3.39 -2.25 -12.74
N PHE A 258 -2.25 -2.84 -12.38
CA PHE A 258 -1.59 -2.53 -11.11
C PHE A 258 -1.20 -1.05 -11.01
N LEU A 259 -0.72 -0.47 -12.11
CA LEU A 259 -0.38 0.95 -12.17
C LEU A 259 -1.62 1.85 -11.99
N ASP A 260 -2.80 1.43 -12.47
CA ASP A 260 -4.06 2.15 -12.23
C ASP A 260 -4.38 2.25 -10.73
N TYR A 261 -4.20 1.14 -9.99
CA TYR A 261 -4.36 1.14 -8.54
C TYR A 261 -3.28 1.93 -7.82
N ILE A 262 -2.03 1.91 -8.30
CA ILE A 262 -0.98 2.79 -7.80
C ILE A 262 -1.42 4.26 -7.96
N CYS A 263 -1.92 4.66 -9.13
CA CYS A 263 -2.46 6.01 -9.34
C CYS A 263 -3.61 6.35 -8.37
N ASN A 264 -4.48 5.39 -8.03
CA ASN A 264 -5.55 5.63 -7.07
C ASN A 264 -5.02 5.96 -5.68
N LEU A 265 -3.87 5.44 -5.26
CA LEU A 265 -3.23 5.81 -3.97
C LEU A 265 -2.82 7.29 -3.91
N LEU A 266 -2.71 8.00 -5.04
CA LEU A 266 -2.52 9.45 -5.05
C LEU A 266 -3.68 10.17 -4.36
N LYS A 267 -4.91 9.66 -4.48
CA LYS A 267 -6.11 10.19 -3.80
C LYS A 267 -5.99 10.12 -2.27
N LEU A 268 -5.14 9.23 -1.76
CA LEU A 268 -4.84 9.05 -0.34
C LEU A 268 -3.64 9.87 0.14
N GLY A 269 -3.10 10.76 -0.70
CA GLY A 269 -1.97 11.63 -0.35
C GLY A 269 -0.59 10.99 -0.52
N TYR A 270 -0.50 9.77 -1.08
CA TYR A 270 0.75 9.01 -1.20
C TYR A 270 1.57 9.34 -2.46
N ALA A 271 1.71 10.63 -2.79
CA ALA A 271 2.24 11.06 -4.08
C ALA A 271 3.73 10.81 -4.29
N GLU A 272 4.58 11.27 -3.37
CA GLU A 272 6.03 11.31 -3.60
C GLU A 272 6.68 9.93 -3.83
N PRO A 273 6.37 8.88 -3.05
CA PRO A 273 6.92 7.54 -3.32
C PRO A 273 6.50 6.98 -4.67
N ILE A 274 5.31 7.35 -5.14
CA ILE A 274 4.78 6.93 -6.44
C ILE A 274 5.54 7.63 -7.57
N PHE A 275 5.69 8.96 -7.50
CA PHE A 275 6.45 9.71 -8.51
C PHE A 275 7.90 9.21 -8.58
N ASN A 276 8.56 8.99 -7.45
CA ASN A 276 9.91 8.41 -7.41
C ASN A 276 9.97 7.04 -8.09
N PHE A 277 9.01 6.16 -7.77
CA PHE A 277 8.93 4.84 -8.42
C PHE A 277 8.78 4.93 -9.94
N ILE A 278 7.93 5.84 -10.44
CA ILE A 278 7.73 6.00 -11.89
C ILE A 278 8.98 6.60 -12.55
N SER A 279 9.65 7.55 -11.90
CA SER A 279 10.92 8.10 -12.40
C SER A 279 12.02 7.05 -12.48
N ASP A 280 12.09 6.15 -11.49
CA ASP A 280 13.09 5.08 -11.39
C ASP A 280 12.87 3.93 -12.39
N LEU A 281 11.73 3.88 -13.08
CA LEU A 281 11.48 2.87 -14.11
C LEU A 281 12.53 3.00 -15.24
N PRO A 282 13.13 1.89 -15.69
CA PRO A 282 14.16 1.91 -16.73
C PRO A 282 13.61 2.47 -18.05
N ASN A 283 14.37 3.39 -18.64
CA ASN A 283 14.02 4.03 -19.90
C ASN A 283 13.97 3.00 -21.04
N LYS A 284 13.03 3.17 -21.98
CA LYS A 284 12.76 2.35 -23.18
C LYS A 284 11.98 1.06 -22.98
N SER A 285 12.11 0.34 -21.85
CA SER A 285 11.29 -0.87 -21.60
C SER A 285 9.91 -0.52 -21.05
N ASP A 286 9.83 0.53 -20.24
CA ASP A 286 8.62 0.88 -19.49
C ASP A 286 8.10 2.29 -19.81
N ASP A 287 8.55 2.89 -20.92
CA ASP A 287 8.07 4.19 -21.40
C ASP A 287 6.54 4.22 -21.56
N PHE A 288 5.94 3.12 -22.04
CA PHE A 288 4.47 2.99 -22.13
C PHE A 288 3.78 3.08 -20.76
N LEU A 289 4.42 2.60 -19.69
CA LEU A 289 3.89 2.70 -18.33
C LEU A 289 4.01 4.14 -17.81
N LYS A 290 5.14 4.81 -18.08
CA LYS A 290 5.30 6.24 -17.76
C LYS A 290 4.26 7.11 -18.47
N VAL A 291 4.00 6.86 -19.77
CA VAL A 291 2.94 7.56 -20.52
C VAL A 291 1.56 7.29 -19.91
N PHE A 292 1.25 6.03 -19.61
CA PHE A 292 -0.01 5.65 -19.00
C PHE A 292 -0.22 6.34 -17.65
N PHE A 293 0.82 6.36 -16.80
CA PHE A 293 0.83 7.07 -15.52
C PHE A 293 0.49 8.55 -15.71
N VAL A 294 1.22 9.27 -16.58
CA VAL A 294 0.98 10.69 -16.82
C VAL A 294 -0.45 10.94 -17.32
N LYS A 295 -0.94 10.13 -18.28
CA LYS A 295 -2.33 10.21 -18.76
C LYS A 295 -3.33 10.06 -17.61
N LYS A 296 -3.13 9.07 -16.74
CA LYS A 296 -4.03 8.81 -15.62
C LYS A 296 -3.98 9.93 -14.59
N VAL A 297 -2.80 10.39 -14.21
CA VAL A 297 -2.64 11.51 -13.27
C VAL A 297 -3.29 12.78 -13.81
N LEU A 298 -3.05 13.15 -15.08
CA LEU A 298 -3.68 14.31 -15.70
C LEU A 298 -5.21 14.21 -15.71
N SER A 299 -5.77 13.01 -15.90
CA SER A 299 -7.23 12.81 -15.83
C SER A 299 -7.81 12.92 -14.41
N MET A 300 -6.98 12.77 -13.38
CA MET A 300 -7.39 12.84 -11.97
C MET A 300 -7.14 14.22 -11.34
N LEU A 301 -6.25 15.02 -11.93
CA LEU A 301 -5.91 16.33 -11.41
C LEU A 301 -7.04 17.33 -11.61
N THR A 302 -7.32 18.10 -10.57
CA THR A 302 -8.23 19.24 -10.61
C THR A 302 -7.42 20.52 -10.48
N LYS A 303 -7.91 21.62 -11.07
CA LYS A 303 -7.22 22.93 -11.01
C LYS A 303 -7.52 23.64 -9.69
N PRO A 304 -6.62 24.53 -9.21
CA PRO A 304 -5.30 24.89 -9.77
C PRO A 304 -4.22 23.87 -9.41
N TYR A 305 -3.34 23.50 -10.36
CA TYR A 305 -2.28 22.53 -10.10
C TYR A 305 -1.17 23.09 -9.23
N GLU A 306 -0.66 22.25 -8.33
CA GLU A 306 0.51 22.61 -7.52
C GLU A 306 1.81 22.55 -8.33
N ILE A 307 2.70 23.51 -8.08
CA ILE A 307 3.98 23.65 -8.79
C ILE A 307 4.84 22.38 -8.67
N LYS A 308 4.85 21.74 -7.48
CA LYS A 308 5.63 20.50 -7.26
C LYS A 308 5.18 19.40 -8.24
N ILE A 309 3.87 19.16 -8.33
CA ILE A 309 3.27 18.19 -9.24
C ILE A 309 3.57 18.54 -10.70
N ILE A 310 3.50 19.83 -11.06
CA ILE A 310 3.86 20.29 -12.41
C ILE A 310 5.32 19.93 -12.73
N LYS A 311 6.25 20.23 -11.82
CA LYS A 311 7.68 19.93 -11.99
C LYS A 311 7.92 18.43 -12.14
N ASP A 312 7.31 17.62 -11.28
CA ASP A 312 7.46 16.16 -11.30
C ASP A 312 6.91 15.56 -12.61
N LEU A 313 5.74 16.03 -13.08
CA LEU A 313 5.17 15.61 -14.36
C LEU A 313 6.03 16.04 -15.57
N LEU A 314 6.56 17.26 -15.57
CA LEU A 314 7.43 17.74 -16.65
C LEU A 314 8.73 16.94 -16.71
N ASN A 315 9.34 16.63 -15.56
CA ASN A 315 10.53 15.78 -15.47
C ASN A 315 10.26 14.38 -16.03
N LEU A 316 9.13 13.77 -15.70
CA LEU A 316 8.72 12.48 -16.24
C LEU A 316 8.51 12.54 -17.76
N LEU A 317 7.86 13.59 -18.25
CA LEU A 317 7.59 13.81 -19.67
C LEU A 317 8.86 13.97 -20.51
N GLU A 318 9.88 14.62 -19.96
CA GLU A 318 11.18 14.82 -20.63
C GLU A 318 11.96 13.51 -20.82
N GLN A 319 11.77 12.54 -19.91
CA GLN A 319 12.48 11.26 -19.93
C GLN A 319 11.92 10.24 -20.92
N VAL A 320 10.70 10.42 -21.40
CA VAL A 320 9.96 9.43 -22.19
C VAL A 320 10.13 9.68 -23.70
N ASN A 321 10.22 8.61 -24.48
CA ASN A 321 10.30 8.72 -25.94
C ASN A 321 9.03 9.36 -26.54
N LEU A 322 9.22 10.49 -27.23
CA LEU A 322 8.15 11.26 -27.89
C LEU A 322 7.32 10.45 -28.89
N GLU A 323 7.89 9.44 -29.55
CA GLU A 323 7.15 8.58 -30.48
C GLU A 323 6.06 7.76 -29.78
N ILE A 324 6.29 7.38 -28.51
CA ILE A 324 5.33 6.61 -27.71
C ILE A 324 4.16 7.50 -27.30
N TYR A 325 4.43 8.76 -26.91
CA TYR A 325 3.37 9.75 -26.70
C TYR A 325 2.50 9.92 -27.94
N GLN A 326 3.11 10.07 -29.11
CA GLN A 326 2.36 10.25 -30.36
C GLN A 326 1.43 9.06 -30.67
N ALA A 327 1.83 7.84 -30.32
CA ALA A 327 1.01 6.65 -30.52
C ALA A 327 -0.21 6.62 -29.58
N GLU A 328 -0.04 6.99 -28.31
CA GLU A 328 -1.08 6.96 -27.28
C GLU A 328 -2.03 8.18 -27.32
N LEU A 329 -1.59 9.31 -27.91
CA LEU A 329 -2.37 10.57 -28.03
C LEU A 329 -3.37 10.61 -29.20
N ARG A 330 -3.62 9.47 -29.86
CA ARG A 330 -4.63 9.41 -30.93
C ARG A 330 -6.05 9.69 -30.42
N GLU A 331 -6.27 9.53 -29.12
CA GLU A 331 -7.52 9.88 -28.46
C GLU A 331 -7.61 11.40 -28.24
N LYS A 332 -8.65 12.02 -28.81
CA LYS A 332 -8.86 13.47 -28.80
C LYS A 332 -8.88 14.06 -27.37
N GLU A 333 -9.58 13.41 -26.45
CA GLU A 333 -9.71 13.84 -25.05
C GLU A 333 -8.37 13.88 -24.33
N VAL A 334 -7.52 12.88 -24.57
CA VAL A 334 -6.17 12.82 -23.99
C VAL A 334 -5.35 14.00 -24.50
N LYS A 335 -5.38 14.25 -25.81
CA LYS A 335 -4.67 15.38 -26.40
C LYS A 335 -5.11 16.72 -25.81
N GLU A 336 -6.41 16.91 -25.57
CA GLU A 336 -6.95 18.12 -24.95
C GLU A 336 -6.40 18.32 -23.52
N ASN A 337 -6.36 17.26 -22.70
CA ASN A 337 -5.82 17.31 -21.34
C ASN A 337 -4.33 17.71 -21.32
N PHE A 338 -3.52 17.17 -22.22
CA PHE A 338 -2.10 17.52 -22.32
C PHE A 338 -1.90 18.96 -22.81
N VAL A 339 -2.63 19.40 -23.83
CA VAL A 339 -2.55 20.78 -24.33
C VAL A 339 -2.95 21.76 -23.24
N GLU A 340 -4.00 21.46 -22.48
CA GLU A 340 -4.44 22.27 -21.36
C GLU A 340 -3.42 22.31 -20.23
N PHE A 341 -2.83 21.16 -19.87
CA PHE A 341 -1.74 21.09 -18.90
C PHE A 341 -0.58 22.00 -19.30
N PHE A 342 -0.08 21.91 -20.55
CA PHE A 342 1.03 22.76 -20.98
C PHE A 342 0.67 24.25 -21.02
N LYS A 343 -0.57 24.62 -21.37
CA LYS A 343 -1.02 26.01 -21.28
C LYS A 343 -0.93 26.52 -19.85
N ILE A 344 -1.41 25.74 -18.88
CA ILE A 344 -1.32 26.09 -17.46
C ILE A 344 0.14 26.25 -17.02
N CYS A 345 1.02 25.32 -17.40
CA CYS A 345 2.45 25.43 -17.09
C CYS A 345 3.08 26.71 -17.67
N ILE A 346 2.70 27.09 -18.89
CA ILE A 346 3.19 28.31 -19.55
C ILE A 346 2.60 29.57 -18.91
N ASP A 347 1.33 29.54 -18.50
CA ASP A 347 0.67 30.69 -17.89
C ASP A 347 1.18 30.93 -16.45
N SER A 348 1.59 29.88 -15.74
CA SER A 348 2.23 29.92 -14.41
C SER A 348 3.69 30.43 -14.41
N THR A 349 4.07 31.26 -15.40
CA THR A 349 5.42 31.82 -15.63
C THR A 349 6.10 32.49 -14.43
N THR A 350 5.36 32.93 -13.42
CA THR A 350 5.94 33.61 -12.24
C THR A 350 6.45 32.66 -11.16
N GLU A 351 6.05 31.38 -11.21
CA GLU A 351 6.31 30.38 -10.16
C GLU A 351 7.20 29.22 -10.63
N LEU A 352 7.35 29.05 -11.96
CA LEU A 352 8.19 28.02 -12.58
C LEU A 352 9.52 28.59 -13.05
N GLU A 353 10.59 27.81 -12.88
CA GLU A 353 11.92 28.17 -13.40
C GLU A 353 11.94 28.08 -14.94
N GLU A 354 12.79 28.87 -15.60
CA GLU A 354 12.84 28.95 -17.08
C GLU A 354 13.14 27.60 -17.74
N ASP A 355 13.90 26.71 -17.11
CA ASP A 355 14.19 25.38 -17.64
C ASP A 355 12.90 24.55 -17.79
N PHE A 356 12.02 24.57 -16.78
CA PHE A 356 10.71 23.90 -16.86
C PHE A 356 9.79 24.55 -17.89
N LEU A 357 9.81 25.89 -18.00
CA LEU A 357 9.04 26.61 -19.02
C LEU A 357 9.54 26.27 -20.43
N PHE A 358 10.85 26.13 -20.61
CA PHE A 358 11.45 25.70 -21.87
C PHE A 358 11.00 24.28 -22.24
N THR A 359 11.07 23.33 -21.30
CA THR A 359 10.57 21.96 -21.50
C THR A 359 9.09 21.96 -21.84
N ALA A 360 8.24 22.67 -21.09
CA ALA A 360 6.82 22.79 -21.35
C ALA A 360 6.51 23.38 -22.74
N ARG A 361 7.22 24.44 -23.17
CA ARG A 361 7.07 25.05 -24.51
C ARG A 361 7.48 24.09 -25.63
N ASN A 362 8.56 23.33 -25.43
CA ASN A 362 9.03 22.38 -26.44
C ASN A 362 8.06 21.21 -26.60
N LEU A 363 7.61 20.64 -25.48
CA LEU A 363 6.58 19.61 -25.49
C LEU A 363 5.28 20.15 -26.09
N ALA A 364 4.79 21.32 -25.68
CA ALA A 364 3.58 21.92 -26.27
C ALA A 364 3.65 22.07 -27.80
N LYS A 365 4.81 22.44 -28.37
CA LYS A 365 5.00 22.52 -29.83
C LYS A 365 4.90 21.15 -30.49
N VAL A 366 5.51 20.12 -29.90
CA VAL A 366 5.42 18.74 -30.40
C VAL A 366 3.96 18.27 -30.41
N PHE A 367 3.18 18.62 -29.38
CA PHE A 367 1.81 18.17 -29.22
C PHE A 367 0.78 18.98 -30.06
N ASN A 368 1.05 20.26 -30.33
CA ASN A 368 0.20 21.12 -31.18
C ASN A 368 0.42 20.93 -32.69
N ASN A 369 1.55 20.34 -33.10
CA ASN A 369 1.85 20.04 -34.50
C ASN A 369 1.28 18.66 -34.95
N LEU A 370 0.62 17.95 -34.04
CA LEU A 370 -0.26 16.79 -34.30
C LEU A 370 -1.70 17.28 -34.45
#